data_AF-A0A7S1ND29-F1
#
_entry.id   AF-A0A7S1ND29-F1
#
_cell.length_a   1.000
_cell.length_b   1.000
_cell.length_c   1.000
_cell.angle_alpha   90.00
_cell.angle_beta   90.00
_cell.angle_gamma   90.00
#
_symmetry.space_group_name_H-M   'P 1'
#
loop_
_entity.id
_entity.type
_entity.pdbx_description
1 polymer ?
#
loop_
_entity_poly.entity_id
_entity_poly.type
_entity_poly.pdbx_seq_one_letter_code
_entity_poly.pdbx_strand_id
1 'polypeptide(L)'
;DYWETAKKKVMADTGNFLDRLQGYDKENMKETVVEKLQPYLKDKNFPPDVVKAVSQALVGLCQWVIAIEKFYRVNKVVKPKKAKLAEADAEFQAAMADLSISQAQLKEVDDRLALLQKTLDESKTKKAALEEEFSLTETKLTRATKLMAGLGGEKSRYTEASANLGEIYSKILGDVVMSAGMIAYLGPFTYKFRAALTSNWLALCKKSGIPGSKEYISASFLGDAVKIQEWQLLGLPSDDFSVENALVSTMARRWPLFIDPQGQANNWIKNLERANKLTTLRPTEGDYLKSLSNCIRYGMPVLLENVGEEMDPVLDPVLTKSVFKESGMLSMTIGDSTIEYNETFRLYITTKLPRPHYTPETS
;
A
#
# COMPACT_ATOMS: atom_id res chain seq x y z
N ASP A 1 -66.54 -90.88 59.03
CA ASP A 1 -67.36 -89.73 59.45
C ASP A 1 -66.54 -88.52 59.83
N TYR A 2 -66.60 -87.46 59.03
CA TYR A 2 -65.97 -86.17 59.31
C TYR A 2 -66.97 -85.07 59.69
N TRP A 3 -68.26 -85.43 59.89
CA TRP A 3 -69.36 -84.49 60.11
C TRP A 3 -69.25 -83.72 61.43
N GLU A 4 -69.02 -84.42 62.55
CA GLU A 4 -68.82 -83.79 63.88
C GLU A 4 -67.57 -82.88 63.90
N THR A 5 -66.50 -83.31 63.23
CA THR A 5 -65.24 -82.59 63.18
C THR A 5 -65.32 -81.32 62.32
N ALA A 6 -66.03 -81.36 61.19
CA ALA A 6 -66.29 -80.20 60.34
C ALA A 6 -67.19 -79.17 61.05
N LYS A 7 -68.23 -79.64 61.75
CA LYS A 7 -69.13 -78.77 62.52
C LYS A 7 -68.40 -78.02 63.63
N LYS A 8 -67.56 -78.72 64.43
CA LYS A 8 -66.83 -78.12 65.56
C LYS A 8 -65.60 -77.30 65.17
N LYS A 9 -64.85 -77.68 64.12
CA LYS A 9 -63.58 -77.03 63.78
C LYS A 9 -63.66 -76.03 62.62
N VAL A 10 -64.68 -76.10 61.77
CA VAL A 10 -64.77 -75.28 60.54
C VAL A 10 -66.00 -74.38 60.55
N MET A 11 -67.14 -74.86 61.04
CA MET A 11 -68.41 -74.11 60.99
C MET A 11 -68.84 -73.43 62.31
N ALA A 12 -68.16 -73.68 63.43
CA ALA A 12 -68.46 -73.05 64.72
C ALA A 12 -67.91 -71.60 64.84
N ASP A 13 -66.98 -71.21 63.97
CA ASP A 13 -66.29 -69.92 63.99
C ASP A 13 -66.47 -69.21 62.63
N THR A 14 -67.66 -68.65 62.41
CA THR A 14 -68.11 -68.11 61.12
C THR A 14 -67.33 -66.89 60.63
N GLY A 15 -66.70 -66.12 61.52
CA GLY A 15 -65.85 -64.97 61.17
C GLY A 15 -64.48 -65.37 60.63
N ASN A 16 -63.75 -66.21 61.37
CA ASN A 16 -62.43 -66.71 60.96
C ASN A 16 -62.46 -67.58 59.70
N PHE A 17 -63.59 -68.21 59.39
CA PHE A 17 -63.71 -69.05 58.20
C PHE A 17 -63.63 -68.23 56.90
N LEU A 18 -64.24 -67.04 56.86
CA LEU A 18 -64.23 -66.17 55.68
C LEU A 18 -62.84 -65.56 55.43
N ASP A 19 -62.16 -65.13 56.49
CA ASP A 19 -60.80 -64.57 56.40
C ASP A 19 -59.80 -65.63 55.93
N ARG A 20 -59.96 -66.88 56.38
CA ARG A 20 -59.15 -68.02 55.90
C ARG A 20 -59.42 -68.35 54.43
N LEU A 21 -60.64 -68.13 53.94
CA LEU A 21 -60.99 -68.32 52.52
C LEU A 21 -60.42 -67.20 51.64
N GLN A 22 -60.44 -65.96 52.11
CA GLN A 22 -59.89 -64.80 51.39
C GLN A 22 -58.36 -64.78 51.41
N GLY A 23 -57.75 -65.11 52.54
CA GLY A 23 -56.30 -65.23 52.72
C GLY A 23 -55.73 -66.59 52.31
N TYR A 24 -56.53 -67.44 51.64
CA TYR A 24 -56.04 -68.75 51.20
C TYR A 24 -54.93 -68.58 50.17
N ASP A 25 -53.78 -69.20 50.43
CA ASP A 25 -52.63 -69.20 49.53
C ASP A 25 -52.93 -70.07 48.29
N LYS A 26 -53.62 -69.43 47.33
CA LYS A 26 -53.94 -69.99 46.02
C LYS A 26 -52.70 -70.22 45.15
N GLU A 27 -51.54 -69.64 45.49
CA GLU A 27 -50.32 -69.72 44.68
C GLU A 27 -49.42 -70.90 45.06
N ASN A 28 -49.55 -71.44 46.27
CA ASN A 28 -48.73 -72.54 46.80
C ASN A 28 -49.56 -73.78 47.23
N MET A 29 -50.55 -74.15 46.43
CA MET A 29 -51.34 -75.34 46.69
C MET A 29 -50.58 -76.63 46.36
N LYS A 30 -50.62 -77.62 47.26
CA LYS A 30 -50.02 -78.95 47.03
C LYS A 30 -50.89 -79.79 46.10
N GLU A 31 -50.27 -80.49 45.14
CA GLU A 31 -50.95 -81.35 44.16
C GLU A 31 -51.85 -82.40 44.83
N THR A 32 -51.42 -82.92 45.98
CA THR A 32 -52.15 -83.89 46.81
C THR A 32 -53.51 -83.38 47.33
N VAL A 33 -53.70 -82.06 47.44
CA VAL A 33 -54.98 -81.46 47.87
C VAL A 33 -55.95 -81.38 46.69
N VAL A 34 -55.46 -81.05 45.50
CA VAL A 34 -56.25 -81.00 44.26
C VAL A 34 -56.69 -82.39 43.82
N GLU A 35 -55.80 -83.38 43.93
CA GLU A 35 -56.10 -84.78 43.65
C GLU A 35 -57.18 -85.35 44.56
N LYS A 36 -57.18 -84.95 45.84
CA LYS A 36 -58.24 -85.31 46.79
C LYS A 36 -59.56 -84.58 46.54
N LEU A 37 -59.54 -83.42 45.88
CA LEU A 37 -60.73 -82.67 45.48
C LEU A 37 -61.36 -83.19 44.17
N GLN A 38 -60.58 -83.82 43.29
CA GLN A 38 -61.03 -84.36 42.00
C GLN A 38 -62.26 -85.28 42.06
N PRO A 39 -62.38 -86.24 43.01
CA PRO A 39 -63.54 -87.11 43.11
C PRO A 39 -64.82 -86.35 43.45
N TYR A 40 -64.73 -85.33 44.30
CA TYR A 40 -65.87 -84.51 44.75
C TYR A 40 -66.32 -83.51 43.67
N LEU A 41 -65.38 -82.97 42.89
CA LEU A 41 -65.69 -82.09 41.76
C LEU A 41 -66.30 -82.84 40.56
N LYS A 42 -66.07 -84.15 40.44
CA LYS A 42 -66.64 -85.02 39.39
C LYS A 42 -67.97 -85.66 39.78
N ASP A 43 -68.42 -85.48 41.02
CA ASP A 43 -69.71 -85.96 41.48
C ASP A 43 -70.84 -85.15 40.81
N LYS A 44 -71.89 -85.84 40.35
CA LYS A 44 -73.04 -85.23 39.66
C LYS A 44 -73.85 -84.29 40.57
N ASN A 45 -73.68 -84.41 41.89
CA ASN A 45 -74.36 -83.60 42.89
C ASN A 45 -73.61 -82.32 43.33
N PHE A 46 -72.37 -82.13 42.86
CA PHE A 46 -71.52 -80.99 43.23
C PHE A 46 -71.59 -79.73 42.34
N PRO A 47 -72.22 -79.69 41.14
CA PRO A 47 -72.33 -78.45 40.36
C PRO A 47 -73.07 -77.34 41.11
N PRO A 48 -72.70 -76.05 40.95
CA PRO A 48 -73.36 -74.92 41.61
C PRO A 48 -74.88 -74.89 41.38
N ASP A 49 -75.33 -75.34 40.21
CA ASP A 49 -76.75 -75.37 39.82
C ASP A 49 -77.57 -76.43 40.58
N VAL A 50 -76.95 -77.55 40.97
CA VAL A 50 -77.60 -78.63 41.74
C VAL A 50 -77.59 -78.29 43.23
N VAL A 51 -76.50 -77.73 43.74
CA VAL A 51 -76.36 -77.30 45.15
C VAL A 51 -77.31 -76.13 45.46
N LYS A 52 -77.63 -75.29 44.46
CA LYS A 52 -78.59 -74.18 44.57
C LYS A 52 -80.01 -74.64 44.97
N ALA A 53 -80.41 -75.87 44.62
CA ALA A 53 -81.71 -76.43 44.99
C ALA A 53 -81.81 -76.81 46.48
N VAL A 54 -80.68 -76.99 47.17
CA VAL A 54 -80.62 -77.42 48.58
C VAL A 54 -80.23 -76.25 49.51
N SER A 55 -79.33 -75.35 49.08
CA SER A 55 -78.99 -74.15 49.85
C SER A 55 -78.27 -73.09 49.00
N GLN A 56 -78.77 -71.86 49.05
CA GLN A 56 -78.22 -70.71 48.31
C GLN A 56 -76.85 -70.25 48.85
N ALA A 57 -76.59 -70.43 50.15
CA ALA A 57 -75.31 -70.05 50.78
C ALA A 57 -74.15 -71.00 50.42
N LEU A 58 -74.45 -72.27 50.08
CA LEU A 58 -73.45 -73.27 49.68
C LEU A 58 -72.94 -73.07 48.24
N VAL A 59 -73.68 -72.32 47.41
CA VAL A 59 -73.31 -72.04 46.02
C VAL A 59 -72.00 -71.24 45.93
N GLY A 60 -71.80 -70.25 46.82
CA GLY A 60 -70.58 -69.43 46.84
C GLY A 60 -69.33 -70.23 47.19
N LEU A 61 -69.44 -71.19 48.11
CA LEU A 61 -68.35 -72.09 48.48
C LEU A 61 -68.03 -73.09 47.37
N CYS A 62 -69.05 -73.64 46.71
CA CYS A 62 -68.87 -74.50 45.54
C CYS A 62 -68.14 -73.78 44.40
N GLN A 63 -68.56 -72.55 44.08
CA GLN A 63 -67.89 -71.72 43.06
C GLN A 63 -66.46 -71.37 43.44
N TRP A 64 -66.20 -71.07 44.72
CA TRP A 64 -64.84 -70.83 45.22
C TRP A 64 -63.93 -72.05 45.02
N VAL A 65 -64.39 -73.26 45.35
CA VAL A 65 -63.61 -74.50 45.14
C VAL A 65 -63.32 -74.74 43.66
N ILE A 66 -64.30 -74.52 42.78
CA ILE A 66 -64.13 -74.66 41.31
C ILE A 66 -63.15 -73.60 40.78
N ALA A 67 -63.24 -72.35 41.24
CA ALA A 67 -62.35 -71.26 40.82
C ALA A 67 -60.91 -71.48 41.28
N ILE A 68 -60.72 -72.02 42.49
CA ILE A 68 -59.44 -72.36 43.08
C ILE A 68 -58.77 -73.54 42.33
N GLU A 69 -59.54 -74.54 41.89
CA GLU A 69 -59.04 -75.64 41.05
C GLU A 69 -58.62 -75.16 39.64
N LYS A 70 -59.44 -74.31 39.00
CA LYS A 70 -59.10 -73.68 37.72
C LYS A 70 -57.86 -72.80 37.83
N PHE A 71 -57.76 -72.00 38.91
CA PHE A 71 -56.59 -71.16 39.18
C PHE A 71 -55.33 -72.01 39.32
N TYR A 72 -55.38 -73.13 40.05
CA TYR A 72 -54.24 -74.04 40.18
C TYR A 72 -53.76 -74.59 38.82
N ARG A 73 -54.68 -75.04 37.96
CA ARG A 73 -54.33 -75.55 36.62
C ARG A 73 -53.65 -74.49 35.74
N VAL A 74 -54.18 -73.26 35.73
CA VAL A 74 -53.59 -72.15 34.96
C VAL A 74 -52.26 -71.71 35.58
N ASN A 75 -52.19 -71.63 36.91
CA ASN A 75 -50.98 -71.24 37.62
C ASN A 75 -49.83 -72.24 37.42
N LYS A 76 -50.11 -73.55 37.27
CA LYS A 76 -49.11 -74.58 36.90
C LYS A 76 -48.40 -74.27 35.57
N VAL A 77 -49.10 -73.65 34.61
CA VAL A 77 -48.54 -73.27 33.30
C VAL A 77 -47.95 -71.86 33.32
N VAL A 78 -48.51 -70.95 34.10
CA VAL A 78 -48.11 -69.53 34.15
C VAL A 78 -46.91 -69.30 35.07
N LYS A 79 -46.76 -70.05 36.17
CA LYS A 79 -45.64 -69.94 37.11
C LYS A 79 -44.26 -70.10 36.46
N PRO A 80 -44.00 -71.13 35.61
CA PRO A 80 -42.71 -71.21 34.90
C PRO A 80 -42.52 -70.09 33.87
N LYS A 81 -43.60 -69.58 33.26
CA LYS A 81 -43.51 -68.45 32.31
C LYS A 81 -43.21 -67.13 33.02
N LYS A 82 -43.81 -66.89 34.20
CA LYS A 82 -43.50 -65.74 35.05
C LYS A 82 -42.07 -65.79 35.59
N ALA A 83 -41.58 -66.97 35.95
CA ALA A 83 -40.19 -67.16 36.36
C ALA A 83 -39.21 -66.85 35.22
N LYS A 84 -39.47 -67.40 34.01
CA LYS A 84 -38.65 -67.09 32.81
C LYS A 84 -38.73 -65.63 32.39
N LEU A 85 -39.88 -64.99 32.53
CA LEU A 85 -40.04 -63.55 32.27
C LEU A 85 -39.18 -62.75 33.25
N ALA A 86 -39.25 -63.06 34.55
CA ALA A 86 -38.45 -62.38 35.57
C ALA A 86 -36.94 -62.56 35.38
N GLU A 87 -36.51 -63.75 34.93
CA GLU A 87 -35.12 -64.03 34.59
C GLU A 87 -34.67 -63.21 33.37
N ALA A 88 -35.44 -63.22 32.27
CA ALA A 88 -35.13 -62.43 31.08
C ALA A 88 -35.20 -60.91 31.34
N ASP A 89 -36.14 -60.45 32.17
CA ASP A 89 -36.24 -59.05 32.59
C ASP A 89 -35.02 -58.65 33.43
N ALA A 90 -34.53 -59.52 34.32
CA ALA A 90 -33.33 -59.26 35.10
C ALA A 90 -32.08 -59.18 34.21
N GLU A 91 -31.93 -60.11 33.26
CA GLU A 91 -30.84 -60.08 32.27
C GLU A 91 -30.91 -58.83 31.38
N PHE A 92 -32.11 -58.45 30.92
CA PHE A 92 -32.33 -57.25 30.12
C PHE A 92 -31.97 -55.98 30.89
N GLN A 93 -32.37 -55.87 32.17
CA GLN A 93 -32.03 -54.74 33.01
C GLN A 93 -30.52 -54.64 33.27
N ALA A 94 -29.84 -55.76 33.48
CA ALA A 94 -28.38 -55.79 33.62
C ALA A 94 -27.69 -55.32 32.33
N ALA A 95 -28.09 -55.85 31.16
CA ALA A 95 -27.52 -55.45 29.88
C ALA A 95 -27.80 -53.97 29.53
N MET A 96 -28.99 -53.45 29.89
CA MET A 96 -29.32 -52.03 29.71
C MET A 96 -28.50 -51.13 30.62
N ALA A 97 -28.21 -51.56 31.86
CA ALA A 97 -27.33 -50.83 32.76
C ALA A 97 -25.90 -50.73 32.17
N ASP A 98 -25.35 -51.85 31.71
CA ASP A 98 -24.02 -51.91 31.09
C ASP A 98 -23.95 -51.08 29.79
N LEU A 99 -25.00 -51.12 28.97
CA LEU A 99 -25.14 -50.27 27.79
C LEU A 99 -25.10 -48.79 28.18
N SER A 100 -25.84 -48.39 29.22
CA SER A 100 -25.88 -46.99 29.67
C SER A 100 -24.51 -46.50 30.15
N ILE A 101 -23.77 -47.35 30.85
CA ILE A 101 -22.41 -47.05 31.33
C ILE A 101 -21.47 -46.88 30.13
N SER A 102 -21.52 -47.82 29.18
CA SER A 102 -20.68 -47.77 27.98
C SER A 102 -20.99 -46.56 27.10
N GLN A 103 -22.27 -46.20 26.96
CA GLN A 103 -22.71 -45.00 26.24
C GLN A 103 -22.26 -43.71 26.95
N ALA A 104 -22.29 -43.67 28.28
CA ALA A 104 -21.81 -42.52 29.04
C ALA A 104 -20.29 -42.33 28.88
N GLN A 105 -19.52 -43.42 28.92
CA GLN A 105 -18.07 -43.39 28.69
C GLN A 105 -17.74 -42.94 27.26
N LEU A 106 -18.45 -43.47 26.26
CA LEU A 106 -18.28 -43.06 24.87
C LEU A 106 -18.52 -41.56 24.70
N LYS A 107 -19.61 -41.06 25.29
CA LYS A 107 -19.95 -39.63 25.25
C LYS A 107 -18.87 -38.75 25.90
N GLU A 108 -18.32 -39.17 27.04
CA GLU A 108 -17.24 -38.43 27.69
C GLU A 108 -15.98 -38.34 26.81
N VAL A 109 -15.62 -39.45 26.14
CA VAL A 109 -14.48 -39.47 25.22
C VAL A 109 -14.76 -38.62 23.99
N ASP A 110 -15.95 -38.70 23.40
CA ASP A 110 -16.36 -37.89 22.25
C ASP A 110 -16.36 -36.40 22.58
N ASP A 111 -16.89 -36.01 23.74
CA ASP A 111 -16.90 -34.63 24.22
C ASP A 111 -15.47 -34.10 24.42
N ARG A 112 -14.58 -34.93 24.98
CA ARG A 112 -13.16 -34.58 25.17
C ARG A 112 -12.41 -34.47 23.85
N LEU A 113 -12.69 -35.36 22.90
CA LEU A 113 -12.08 -35.35 21.58
C LEU A 113 -12.54 -34.13 20.77
N ALA A 114 -13.83 -33.77 20.86
CA ALA A 114 -14.36 -32.55 20.27
C ALA A 114 -13.70 -31.28 20.84
N LEU A 115 -13.48 -31.22 22.16
CA LEU A 115 -12.78 -30.12 22.79
C LEU A 115 -11.31 -30.02 22.35
N LEU A 116 -10.61 -31.15 22.30
CA LEU A 116 -9.22 -31.20 21.83
C LEU A 116 -9.10 -30.80 20.37
N GLN A 117 -10.02 -31.27 19.52
CA GLN A 117 -10.08 -30.91 18.11
C GLN A 117 -10.28 -29.40 17.94
N LYS A 118 -11.24 -28.83 18.67
CA LYS A 118 -11.47 -27.37 18.68
C LYS A 118 -10.23 -26.60 19.11
N THR A 119 -9.57 -27.03 20.18
CA THR A 119 -8.36 -26.37 20.71
C THR A 119 -7.19 -26.46 19.72
N LEU A 120 -7.07 -27.59 19.02
CA LEU A 120 -6.05 -27.82 17.99
C LEU A 120 -6.29 -26.93 16.78
N ASP A 121 -7.53 -26.77 16.33
CA ASP A 121 -7.88 -25.90 15.20
C ASP A 121 -7.70 -24.41 15.56
N GLU A 122 -8.06 -24.00 16.78
CA GLU A 122 -7.76 -22.65 17.30
C GLU A 122 -6.24 -22.38 17.40
N SER A 123 -5.45 -23.38 17.79
CA SER A 123 -3.99 -23.23 17.89
C SER A 123 -3.33 -23.17 16.50
N LYS A 124 -3.83 -23.96 15.53
CA LYS A 124 -3.36 -23.94 14.14
C LYS A 124 -3.66 -22.60 13.46
N THR A 125 -4.86 -22.08 13.64
CA THR A 125 -5.24 -20.77 13.09
C THR A 125 -4.40 -19.64 13.67
N LYS A 126 -4.18 -19.64 14.99
CA LYS A 126 -3.26 -18.68 15.63
C LYS A 126 -1.82 -18.80 15.11
N LYS A 127 -1.32 -20.02 14.94
CA LYS A 127 0.02 -20.26 14.39
C LYS A 127 0.15 -19.69 12.97
N ALA A 128 -0.82 -19.98 12.10
CA ALA A 128 -0.81 -19.49 10.71
C ALA A 128 -0.86 -17.95 10.64
N ALA A 129 -1.69 -17.31 11.47
CA ALA A 129 -1.76 -15.85 11.55
C ALA A 129 -0.43 -15.22 11.99
N LEU A 130 0.24 -15.81 12.99
CA LEU A 130 1.55 -15.34 13.46
C LEU A 130 2.65 -15.54 12.41
N GLU A 131 2.64 -16.66 11.69
CA GLU A 131 3.59 -16.91 10.59
C GLU A 131 3.41 -15.90 9.45
N GLU A 132 2.17 -15.56 9.10
CA GLU A 132 1.86 -14.52 8.11
C GLU A 132 2.35 -13.15 8.59
N GLU A 133 2.04 -12.75 9.83
CA GLU A 133 2.46 -11.47 10.41
C GLU A 133 4.00 -11.35 10.47
N PHE A 134 4.68 -12.44 10.82
CA PHE A 134 6.13 -12.50 10.83
C PHE A 134 6.70 -12.27 9.42
N SER A 135 6.20 -13.00 8.42
CA SER A 135 6.66 -12.87 7.03
C SER A 135 6.44 -11.46 6.45
N LEU A 136 5.30 -10.84 6.80
CA LEU A 136 4.98 -9.48 6.40
C LEU A 136 5.95 -8.48 7.04
N THR A 137 6.24 -8.66 8.33
CA THR A 137 7.15 -7.80 9.09
C THR A 137 8.59 -7.93 8.59
N GLU A 138 9.05 -9.14 8.30
CA GLU A 138 10.37 -9.38 7.69
C GLU A 138 10.49 -8.70 6.32
N THR A 139 9.45 -8.79 5.50
CA THR A 139 9.40 -8.10 4.20
C THR A 139 9.45 -6.59 4.37
N LYS A 140 8.68 -6.03 5.32
CA LYS A 140 8.70 -4.60 5.65
C LYS A 140 10.08 -4.16 6.13
N LEU A 141 10.71 -4.92 7.01
CA LEU A 141 12.04 -4.65 7.54
C LEU A 141 13.08 -4.65 6.41
N THR A 142 13.06 -5.66 5.54
CA THR A 142 13.97 -5.74 4.39
C THR A 142 13.82 -4.53 3.47
N ARG A 143 12.59 -4.10 3.18
CA ARG A 143 12.32 -2.90 2.38
C ARG A 143 12.81 -1.63 3.08
N ALA A 144 12.55 -1.47 4.36
CA ALA A 144 13.01 -0.33 5.15
C ALA A 144 14.54 -0.23 5.20
N THR A 145 15.24 -1.35 5.39
CA THR A 145 16.71 -1.38 5.40
C THR A 145 17.30 -0.98 4.04
N LYS A 146 16.73 -1.47 2.93
CA LYS A 146 17.15 -1.05 1.58
C LYS A 146 16.95 0.45 1.37
N LEU A 147 15.80 0.97 1.81
CA LEU A 147 15.48 2.39 1.72
C LEU A 147 16.44 3.24 2.57
N MET A 148 16.71 2.84 3.81
CA MET A 148 17.68 3.50 4.69
C MET A 148 19.10 3.48 4.11
N ALA A 149 19.53 2.37 3.52
CA ALA A 149 20.83 2.27 2.86
C ALA A 149 20.94 3.24 1.67
N GLY A 150 19.89 3.34 0.84
CA GLY A 150 19.85 4.30 -0.27
C GLY A 150 19.83 5.76 0.20
N LEU A 151 19.08 6.06 1.26
CA LEU A 151 19.00 7.40 1.85
C LEU A 151 20.27 7.83 2.59
N GLY A 152 21.06 6.89 3.11
CA GLY A 152 22.30 7.19 3.81
C GLY A 152 23.33 7.87 2.91
N GLY A 153 23.53 7.34 1.70
CA GLY A 153 24.42 7.96 0.71
C GLY A 153 23.93 9.34 0.27
N GLU A 154 22.61 9.47 0.08
CA GLU A 154 21.97 10.71 -0.32
C GLU A 154 22.10 11.80 0.77
N LYS A 155 21.94 11.43 2.05
CA LYS A 155 22.16 12.32 3.19
C LYS A 155 23.59 12.87 3.19
N SER A 156 24.59 12.01 3.01
CA SER A 156 26.00 12.44 2.95
C SER A 156 26.23 13.41 1.80
N ARG A 157 25.73 13.08 0.60
CA ARG A 157 25.84 13.94 -0.59
C ARG A 157 25.20 15.32 -0.37
N TYR A 158 23.99 15.37 0.19
CA TYR A 158 23.33 16.65 0.48
C TYR A 158 24.01 17.44 1.58
N THR A 159 24.58 16.75 2.58
CA THR A 159 25.34 17.43 3.65
C THR A 159 26.60 18.08 3.08
N GLU A 160 27.34 17.36 2.23
CA GLU A 160 28.52 17.88 1.53
C GLU A 160 28.15 19.02 0.57
N ALA A 161 27.11 18.84 -0.25
CA ALA A 161 26.62 19.88 -1.15
C ALA A 161 26.18 21.14 -0.40
N SER A 162 25.51 20.99 0.75
CA SER A 162 25.10 22.11 1.61
C SER A 162 26.30 22.85 2.18
N ALA A 163 27.33 22.13 2.65
CA ALA A 163 28.57 22.74 3.13
C ALA A 163 29.29 23.51 2.00
N ASN A 164 29.41 22.92 0.81
CA ASN A 164 30.02 23.54 -0.36
C ASN A 164 29.25 24.79 -0.82
N LEU A 165 27.91 24.72 -0.86
CA LEU A 165 27.06 25.87 -1.18
C LEU A 165 27.17 26.98 -0.14
N GLY A 166 27.29 26.62 1.15
CA GLY A 166 27.53 27.58 2.23
C GLY A 166 28.85 28.34 2.04
N GLU A 167 29.92 27.63 1.64
CA GLU A 167 31.19 28.28 1.29
C GLU A 167 31.07 29.22 0.10
N ILE A 168 30.41 28.78 -0.97
CA ILE A 168 30.19 29.60 -2.18
C ILE A 168 29.37 30.85 -1.82
N TYR A 169 28.31 30.69 -1.02
CA TYR A 169 27.46 31.79 -0.59
C TYR A 169 28.24 32.87 0.16
N SER A 170 29.20 32.49 1.00
CA SER A 170 30.04 33.46 1.71
C SER A 170 30.94 34.29 0.78
N LYS A 171 31.34 33.72 -0.37
CA LYS A 171 32.29 34.30 -1.34
C LYS A 171 31.61 34.97 -2.55
N ILE A 172 30.30 34.75 -2.72
CA ILE A 172 29.56 35.15 -3.92
C ILE A 172 29.61 36.66 -4.19
N LEU A 173 29.63 37.48 -3.13
CA LEU A 173 29.59 38.93 -3.29
C LEU A 173 30.80 39.45 -4.08
N GLY A 174 32.00 39.03 -3.71
CA GLY A 174 33.23 39.41 -4.43
C GLY A 174 33.22 38.89 -5.86
N ASP A 175 32.85 37.64 -6.06
CA ASP A 175 32.84 37.02 -7.38
C ASP A 175 31.82 37.68 -8.32
N VAL A 176 30.64 38.06 -7.82
CA VAL A 176 29.63 38.84 -8.59
C VAL A 176 30.16 40.22 -8.99
N VAL A 177 30.83 40.94 -8.08
CA VAL A 177 31.41 42.25 -8.39
C VAL A 177 32.47 42.14 -9.49
N MET A 178 33.33 41.12 -9.39
CA MET A 178 34.35 40.82 -10.39
C MET A 178 33.72 40.49 -11.76
N SER A 179 32.70 39.64 -11.77
CA SER A 179 31.94 39.30 -12.98
C SER A 179 31.24 40.49 -13.62
N ALA A 180 30.56 41.32 -12.82
CA ALA A 180 29.87 42.50 -13.30
C ALA A 180 30.87 43.49 -13.93
N GLY A 181 32.01 43.71 -13.29
CA GLY A 181 33.08 44.54 -13.83
C GLY A 181 33.65 43.98 -15.14
N MET A 182 33.81 42.66 -15.21
CA MET A 182 34.31 42.00 -16.42
C MET A 182 33.35 42.15 -17.61
N ILE A 183 32.06 41.88 -17.41
CA ILE A 183 31.04 42.01 -18.46
C ILE A 183 30.88 43.47 -18.89
N ALA A 184 30.93 44.41 -17.95
CA ALA A 184 30.70 45.83 -18.22
C ALA A 184 31.88 46.54 -18.89
N TYR A 185 33.12 46.25 -18.47
CA TYR A 185 34.29 47.06 -18.84
C TYR A 185 35.39 46.28 -19.55
N LEU A 186 35.52 44.97 -19.32
CA LEU A 186 36.68 44.22 -19.81
C LEU A 186 36.53 43.71 -21.24
N GLY A 187 35.32 43.72 -21.81
CA GLY A 187 35.02 43.24 -23.17
C GLY A 187 35.99 43.74 -24.26
N PRO A 188 36.30 45.05 -24.37
CA PRO A 188 37.19 45.57 -25.42
C PRO A 188 38.68 45.23 -25.23
N PHE A 189 39.10 44.84 -24.03
CA PHE A 189 40.51 44.66 -23.73
C PHE A 189 41.05 43.27 -24.13
N THR A 190 42.35 43.20 -24.39
CA THR A 190 43.05 41.94 -24.67
C THR A 190 43.08 41.02 -23.44
N TYR A 191 43.12 39.71 -23.66
CA TYR A 191 43.15 38.71 -22.60
C TYR A 191 44.21 38.98 -21.51
N LYS A 192 45.45 39.29 -21.91
CA LYS A 192 46.54 39.59 -20.97
C LYS A 192 46.23 40.79 -20.09
N PHE A 193 45.61 41.82 -20.65
CA PHE A 193 45.24 43.02 -19.90
C PHE A 193 44.05 42.74 -18.97
N ARG A 194 43.06 41.95 -19.41
CA ARG A 194 41.97 41.49 -18.55
C ARG A 194 42.51 40.72 -17.35
N ALA A 195 43.40 39.75 -17.56
CA ALA A 195 43.99 38.96 -16.48
C ALA A 195 44.74 39.83 -15.45
N ALA A 196 45.49 40.83 -15.91
CA ALA A 196 46.18 41.78 -15.03
C ALA A 196 45.19 42.65 -14.23
N LEU A 197 44.14 43.18 -14.87
CA LEU A 197 43.11 43.96 -14.20
C LEU A 197 42.31 43.14 -13.20
N THR A 198 41.88 41.93 -13.58
CA THR A 198 41.18 40.99 -12.70
C THR A 198 42.01 40.68 -11.45
N SER A 199 43.32 40.47 -11.61
CA SER A 199 44.22 40.24 -10.47
C SER A 199 44.30 41.47 -9.55
N ASN A 200 44.39 42.67 -10.12
CA ASN A 200 44.41 43.92 -9.36
C ASN A 200 43.07 44.19 -8.64
N TRP A 201 41.95 43.99 -9.32
CA TRP A 201 40.61 44.16 -8.76
C TRP A 201 40.34 43.15 -7.65
N LEU A 202 40.81 41.91 -7.79
CA LEU A 202 40.71 40.90 -6.73
C LEU A 202 41.52 41.31 -5.49
N ALA A 203 42.72 41.86 -5.68
CA ALA A 203 43.52 42.40 -4.58
C ALA A 203 42.84 43.59 -3.88
N LEU A 204 42.18 44.48 -4.65
CA LEU A 204 41.39 45.58 -4.11
C LEU A 204 40.16 45.08 -3.33
N CYS A 205 39.44 44.08 -3.83
CA CYS A 205 38.31 43.48 -3.12
C CYS A 205 38.74 42.91 -1.77
N LYS A 206 39.87 42.18 -1.74
CA LYS A 206 40.47 41.66 -0.50
C LYS A 206 40.87 42.79 0.47
N LYS A 207 41.49 43.86 -0.03
CA LYS A 207 41.87 45.03 0.79
C LYS A 207 40.65 45.74 1.38
N SER A 208 39.55 45.78 0.64
CA SER A 208 38.27 46.39 1.07
C SER A 208 37.43 45.47 1.96
N GLY A 209 37.91 44.28 2.31
CA GLY A 209 37.18 43.33 3.16
C GLY A 209 36.00 42.65 2.48
N ILE A 210 35.93 42.67 1.13
CA ILE A 210 34.88 41.99 0.38
C ILE A 210 35.25 40.50 0.27
N PRO A 211 34.42 39.59 0.79
CA PRO A 211 34.69 38.16 0.68
C PRO A 211 34.51 37.70 -0.78
N GLY A 212 35.49 36.96 -1.27
CA GLY A 212 35.55 36.47 -2.65
C GLY A 212 36.46 35.25 -2.77
N SER A 213 36.45 34.61 -3.93
CA SER A 213 37.30 33.46 -4.20
C SER A 213 38.79 33.81 -4.16
N LYS A 214 39.65 32.83 -3.84
CA LYS A 214 41.11 33.05 -3.77
C LYS A 214 41.66 33.50 -5.12
N GLU A 215 41.15 32.86 -6.17
CA GLU A 215 41.38 33.13 -7.58
C GLU A 215 40.00 33.26 -8.24
N TYR A 216 39.86 34.20 -9.16
CA TYR A 216 38.62 34.41 -9.89
C TYR A 216 38.78 33.86 -11.30
N ILE A 217 37.96 32.86 -11.63
CA ILE A 217 37.87 32.27 -12.97
C ILE A 217 36.44 32.50 -13.46
N SER A 218 36.33 33.30 -14.53
CA SER A 218 35.07 33.70 -15.14
C SER A 218 34.24 32.50 -15.62
N ALA A 219 34.89 31.52 -16.26
CA ALA A 219 34.23 30.32 -16.78
C ALA A 219 33.67 29.40 -15.68
N SER A 220 34.30 29.32 -14.52
CA SER A 220 33.78 28.48 -13.42
C SER A 220 32.62 29.14 -12.67
N PHE A 221 32.58 30.47 -12.64
CA PHE A 221 31.56 31.21 -11.89
C PHE A 221 30.34 31.57 -12.74
N LEU A 222 30.55 32.11 -13.95
CA LEU A 222 29.48 32.52 -14.87
C LEU A 222 29.09 31.41 -15.85
N GLY A 223 30.01 30.49 -16.12
CA GLY A 223 29.84 29.48 -17.15
C GLY A 223 29.09 28.24 -16.66
N ASP A 224 28.16 27.79 -17.50
CA ASP A 224 27.57 26.47 -17.40
C ASP A 224 28.42 25.50 -18.22
N ALA A 225 28.97 24.46 -17.58
CA ALA A 225 29.83 23.48 -18.23
C ALA A 225 29.16 22.81 -19.45
N VAL A 226 27.85 22.59 -19.39
CA VAL A 226 27.09 21.97 -20.50
C VAL A 226 27.01 22.94 -21.69
N LYS A 227 26.72 24.21 -21.43
CA LYS A 227 26.66 25.24 -22.48
C LYS A 227 28.02 25.52 -23.10
N ILE A 228 29.08 25.54 -22.29
CA ILE A 228 30.44 25.72 -22.80
C ILE A 228 30.81 24.56 -23.74
N GLN A 229 30.48 23.32 -23.36
CA GLN A 229 30.69 22.16 -24.23
C GLN A 229 29.86 22.26 -25.53
N GLU A 230 28.61 22.70 -25.43
CA GLU A 230 27.76 22.94 -26.61
C GLU A 230 28.40 23.99 -27.54
N TRP A 231 28.90 25.10 -27.00
CA TRP A 231 29.61 26.11 -27.80
C TRP A 231 30.84 25.55 -28.49
N GLN A 232 31.59 24.69 -27.80
CA GLN A 232 32.77 24.02 -28.37
C GLN A 232 32.40 23.08 -29.52
N LEU A 233 31.33 22.30 -29.38
CA LEU A 233 30.80 21.46 -30.46
C LEU A 233 30.34 22.28 -31.68
N LEU A 234 29.90 23.52 -31.44
CA LEU A 234 29.47 24.46 -32.48
C LEU A 234 30.62 25.27 -33.11
N GLY A 235 31.87 25.00 -32.72
CA GLY A 235 33.08 25.59 -33.31
C GLY A 235 33.72 26.72 -32.51
N LEU A 236 33.30 26.96 -31.26
CA LEU A 236 34.08 27.78 -30.33
C LEU A 236 35.36 27.02 -29.94
N PRO A 237 36.55 27.63 -30.02
CA PRO A 237 37.77 26.97 -29.57
C PRO A 237 37.76 26.84 -28.03
N SER A 238 38.50 25.86 -27.52
CA SER A 238 38.46 25.46 -26.11
C SER A 238 39.40 26.25 -25.20
N ASP A 239 39.99 27.34 -25.69
CA ASP A 239 40.86 28.22 -24.89
C ASP A 239 40.05 29.18 -24.02
N ASP A 240 40.65 29.58 -22.89
CA ASP A 240 40.00 30.44 -21.90
C ASP A 240 39.56 31.79 -22.49
N PHE A 241 40.35 32.38 -23.39
CA PHE A 241 40.01 33.66 -24.02
C PHE A 241 38.71 33.57 -24.82
N SER A 242 38.52 32.50 -25.57
CA SER A 242 37.33 32.33 -26.41
C SER A 242 36.09 31.99 -25.59
N VAL A 243 36.24 31.17 -24.55
CA VAL A 243 35.16 30.91 -23.57
C VAL A 243 34.76 32.20 -22.85
N GLU A 244 35.73 33.02 -22.44
CA GLU A 244 35.46 34.33 -21.82
C GLU A 244 34.70 35.28 -22.75
N ASN A 245 35.10 35.36 -24.02
CA ASN A 245 34.40 36.21 -24.99
C ASN A 245 32.97 35.72 -25.22
N ALA A 246 32.75 34.40 -25.29
CA ALA A 246 31.41 33.83 -25.43
C ALA A 246 30.53 34.12 -24.19
N LEU A 247 31.10 34.08 -22.98
CA LEU A 247 30.41 34.45 -21.75
C LEU A 247 30.03 35.93 -21.73
N VAL A 248 30.98 36.81 -22.06
CA VAL A 248 30.71 38.25 -22.15
C VAL A 248 29.63 38.51 -23.22
N SER A 249 29.69 37.87 -24.38
CA SER A 249 28.73 38.11 -25.45
C SER A 249 27.31 37.64 -25.12
N THR A 250 27.17 36.55 -24.37
CA THR A 250 25.88 35.98 -24.01
C THR A 250 25.22 36.69 -22.82
N MET A 251 26.04 37.28 -21.92
CA MET A 251 25.57 37.97 -20.72
C MET A 251 25.52 39.50 -20.86
N ALA A 252 26.08 40.06 -21.94
CA ALA A 252 26.07 41.49 -22.19
C ALA A 252 24.64 42.03 -22.39
N ARG A 253 24.36 43.19 -21.78
CA ARG A 253 23.07 43.89 -21.98
C ARG A 253 22.99 44.60 -23.32
N ARG A 254 24.12 45.16 -23.80
CA ARG A 254 24.27 45.77 -25.13
C ARG A 254 24.58 44.67 -26.15
N TRP A 255 24.36 44.96 -27.43
CA TRP A 255 24.76 44.04 -28.51
C TRP A 255 26.28 44.08 -28.67
N PRO A 256 27.00 42.97 -28.42
CA PRO A 256 28.45 42.96 -28.50
C PRO A 256 28.92 43.01 -29.97
N LEU A 257 29.96 43.82 -30.21
CA LEU A 257 30.70 43.81 -31.47
C LEU A 257 31.87 42.83 -31.36
N PHE A 258 31.91 41.85 -32.27
CA PHE A 258 32.99 40.90 -32.40
C PHE A 258 34.04 41.42 -33.39
N ILE A 259 35.24 41.68 -32.89
CA ILE A 259 36.43 41.95 -33.71
C ILE A 259 36.98 40.60 -34.17
N ASP A 260 36.64 40.20 -35.39
CA ASP A 260 36.83 38.84 -35.91
C ASP A 260 37.49 38.85 -37.31
N PRO A 261 38.77 39.20 -37.42
CA PRO A 261 39.49 39.22 -38.70
C PRO A 261 39.59 37.83 -39.36
N GLN A 262 39.47 36.75 -38.57
CA GLN A 262 39.59 35.37 -39.04
C GLN A 262 38.24 34.70 -39.33
N GLY A 263 37.11 35.33 -38.99
CA GLY A 263 35.77 34.79 -39.23
C GLY A 263 35.37 33.65 -38.29
N GLN A 264 36.05 33.47 -37.17
CA GLN A 264 35.79 32.39 -36.23
C GLN A 264 34.49 32.61 -35.44
N ALA A 265 34.33 33.81 -34.87
CA ALA A 265 33.10 34.18 -34.15
C ALA A 265 31.90 34.16 -35.11
N ASN A 266 32.10 34.63 -36.35
CA ASN A 266 31.09 34.59 -37.39
C ASN A 266 30.57 33.18 -37.67
N ASN A 267 31.47 32.21 -37.86
CA ASN A 267 31.11 30.81 -38.09
C ASN A 267 30.44 30.18 -36.85
N TRP A 268 30.94 30.49 -35.66
CA TRP A 268 30.35 30.02 -34.41
C TRP A 268 28.91 30.52 -34.23
N ILE A 269 28.64 31.81 -34.46
CA ILE A 269 27.29 32.39 -34.35
C ILE A 269 26.33 31.77 -35.36
N LYS A 270 26.78 31.55 -36.61
CA LYS A 270 26.00 30.85 -37.64
C LYS A 270 25.62 29.43 -37.24
N ASN A 271 26.50 28.73 -36.54
CA ASN A 271 26.22 27.39 -36.03
C ASN A 271 25.29 27.43 -34.81
N LEU A 272 25.50 28.36 -33.90
CA LEU A 272 24.70 28.58 -32.70
C LEU A 272 23.23 28.86 -33.04
N GLU A 273 22.99 29.73 -34.02
CA GLU A 273 21.65 30.19 -34.40
C GLU A 273 21.07 29.40 -35.59
N ARG A 274 21.67 28.25 -35.94
CA ARG A 274 21.27 27.44 -37.10
C ARG A 274 19.81 26.99 -37.01
N ALA A 275 19.35 26.58 -35.83
CA ALA A 275 17.96 26.19 -35.59
C ALA A 275 16.99 27.38 -35.60
N ASN A 276 17.49 28.58 -35.29
CA ASN A 276 16.70 29.80 -35.12
C ASN A 276 16.57 30.63 -36.41
N LYS A 277 17.05 30.11 -37.55
CA LYS A 277 16.99 30.76 -38.87
C LYS A 277 17.67 32.15 -38.90
N LEU A 278 18.92 32.19 -38.46
CA LEU A 278 19.77 33.39 -38.52
C LEU A 278 19.76 34.04 -39.92
N THR A 279 19.45 35.33 -39.96
CA THR A 279 19.57 36.14 -41.18
C THR A 279 20.90 36.89 -41.17
N THR A 280 21.71 36.70 -42.22
CA THR A 280 22.99 37.41 -42.37
C THR A 280 22.78 38.64 -43.24
N LEU A 281 23.20 39.82 -42.77
CA LEU A 281 23.04 41.11 -43.46
C LEU A 281 24.39 41.84 -43.52
N ARG A 282 24.58 42.70 -44.52
CA ARG A 282 25.73 43.61 -44.61
C ARG A 282 25.26 45.06 -44.74
N PRO A 283 25.85 46.03 -44.01
CA PRO A 283 25.48 47.44 -44.13
C PRO A 283 25.62 48.03 -45.55
N THR A 284 26.46 47.42 -46.39
CA THR A 284 26.66 47.84 -47.78
C THR A 284 25.51 47.47 -48.72
N GLU A 285 24.56 46.63 -48.29
CA GLU A 285 23.43 46.19 -49.10
C GLU A 285 22.27 47.17 -48.98
N GLY A 286 21.76 47.71 -50.10
CA GLY A 286 20.74 48.78 -50.07
C GLY A 286 19.45 48.45 -49.30
N ASP A 287 19.06 47.18 -49.23
CA ASP A 287 17.82 46.72 -48.57
C ASP A 287 18.04 46.21 -47.12
N TYR A 288 19.21 46.42 -46.52
CA TYR A 288 19.55 45.84 -45.22
C TYR A 288 18.62 46.34 -44.09
N LEU A 289 18.28 47.64 -44.07
CA LEU A 289 17.39 48.23 -43.05
C LEU A 289 15.98 47.63 -43.08
N LYS A 290 15.46 47.36 -44.28
CA LYS A 290 14.15 46.74 -44.46
C LYS A 290 14.16 45.29 -43.97
N SER A 291 15.22 44.55 -44.28
CA SER A 291 15.40 43.17 -43.83
C SER A 291 15.57 43.09 -42.31
N LEU A 292 16.37 44.00 -41.73
CA LEU A 292 16.55 44.13 -40.28
C LEU A 292 15.22 44.43 -39.58
N SER A 293 14.44 45.38 -40.09
CA SER A 293 13.13 45.75 -39.54
C SER A 293 12.16 44.55 -39.51
N ASN A 294 12.16 43.73 -40.57
CA ASN A 294 11.37 42.50 -40.59
C ASN A 294 11.85 41.48 -39.56
N CYS A 295 13.17 41.30 -39.42
CA CYS A 295 13.73 40.39 -38.42
C CYS A 295 13.39 40.82 -37.00
N ILE A 296 13.42 42.12 -36.70
CA ILE A 296 13.01 42.67 -35.40
C ILE A 296 11.53 42.39 -35.13
N ARG A 297 10.65 42.60 -36.12
CA ARG A 297 9.21 42.34 -36.00
C ARG A 297 8.90 40.86 -35.73
N TYR A 298 9.58 39.96 -36.42
CA TYR A 298 9.35 38.52 -36.29
C TYR A 298 10.24 37.83 -35.24
N GLY A 299 11.12 38.57 -34.56
CA GLY A 299 12.01 38.02 -33.54
C GLY A 299 13.09 37.08 -34.09
N MET A 300 13.47 37.21 -35.36
CA MET A 300 14.51 36.39 -35.99
C MET A 300 15.91 36.96 -35.67
N PRO A 301 16.90 36.11 -35.31
CA PRO A 301 18.23 36.59 -35.03
C PRO A 301 18.91 37.11 -36.30
N VAL A 302 19.70 38.18 -36.16
CA VAL A 302 20.46 38.82 -37.24
C VAL A 302 21.94 38.83 -36.93
N LEU A 303 22.74 38.47 -37.93
CA LEU A 303 24.19 38.67 -37.95
C LEU A 303 24.54 39.76 -38.95
N LEU A 304 24.98 40.91 -38.44
CA LEU A 304 25.48 42.03 -39.24
C LEU A 304 26.98 41.85 -39.48
N GLU A 305 27.36 41.60 -40.73
CA GLU A 305 28.74 41.28 -41.12
C GLU A 305 29.49 42.47 -41.68
N ASN A 306 30.81 42.45 -41.45
CA ASN A 306 31.78 43.40 -42.01
C ASN A 306 31.43 44.86 -41.72
N VAL A 307 31.02 45.12 -40.48
CA VAL A 307 30.79 46.47 -39.99
C VAL A 307 32.09 47.28 -40.06
N GLY A 308 32.00 48.48 -40.65
CA GLY A 308 33.10 49.44 -40.73
C GLY A 308 33.27 50.23 -39.44
N GLU A 309 34.06 51.30 -39.51
CA GLU A 309 34.22 52.27 -38.41
C GLU A 309 33.07 53.28 -38.36
N GLU A 310 32.47 53.56 -39.52
CA GLU A 310 31.27 54.38 -39.65
C GLU A 310 30.02 53.48 -39.68
N MET A 311 29.08 53.79 -38.78
CA MET A 311 27.76 53.16 -38.72
C MET A 311 26.69 54.20 -39.01
N ASP A 312 25.65 53.78 -39.70
CA ASP A 312 24.49 54.63 -39.97
C ASP A 312 23.76 54.97 -38.65
N PRO A 313 23.60 56.25 -38.27
CA PRO A 313 22.88 56.65 -37.06
C PRO A 313 21.44 56.12 -36.97
N VAL A 314 20.85 55.73 -38.11
CA VAL A 314 19.54 55.05 -38.16
C VAL A 314 19.51 53.78 -37.30
N LEU A 315 20.66 53.15 -37.01
CA LEU A 315 20.78 51.96 -36.18
C LEU A 315 20.84 52.24 -34.67
N ASP A 316 21.02 53.50 -34.24
CA ASP A 316 21.19 53.84 -32.81
C ASP A 316 20.04 53.34 -31.93
N PRO A 317 18.75 53.43 -32.34
CA PRO A 317 17.65 52.88 -31.54
C PRO A 317 17.76 51.36 -31.34
N VAL A 318 18.30 50.63 -32.33
CA VAL A 318 18.50 49.17 -32.26
C VAL A 318 19.68 48.84 -31.36
N LEU A 319 20.79 49.57 -31.49
CA LEU A 319 22.02 49.36 -30.73
C LEU A 319 21.83 49.66 -29.24
N THR A 320 21.11 50.74 -28.93
CA THR A 320 20.79 51.17 -27.56
C THR A 320 19.59 50.45 -26.96
N LYS A 321 18.85 49.67 -27.76
CA LYS A 321 17.57 49.02 -27.38
C LYS A 321 16.55 50.05 -26.88
N SER A 322 16.38 51.15 -27.63
CA SER A 322 15.40 52.20 -27.36
C SER A 322 13.97 51.74 -27.68
N VAL A 323 13.47 50.79 -26.88
CA VAL A 323 12.12 50.23 -26.99
C VAL A 323 11.16 51.02 -26.12
N PHE A 324 9.99 51.37 -26.66
CA PHE A 324 8.92 52.04 -25.94
C PHE A 324 7.61 51.28 -26.11
N LYS A 325 6.64 51.55 -25.23
CA LYS A 325 5.32 50.93 -25.31
C LYS A 325 4.36 51.85 -26.03
N GLU A 326 3.82 51.40 -27.15
CA GLU A 326 2.82 52.12 -27.94
C GLU A 326 1.57 51.26 -28.08
N SER A 327 0.41 51.80 -27.68
CA SER A 327 -0.88 51.11 -27.78
C SER A 327 -0.91 49.69 -27.18
N GLY A 328 -0.12 49.45 -26.13
CA GLY A 328 -0.06 48.15 -25.46
C GLY A 328 1.04 47.20 -25.97
N MET A 329 1.65 47.48 -27.12
CA MET A 329 2.70 46.68 -27.75
C MET A 329 4.08 47.31 -27.54
N LEU A 330 5.14 46.51 -27.56
CA LEU A 330 6.51 47.01 -27.56
C LEU A 330 6.86 47.44 -28.99
N SER A 331 7.39 48.64 -29.13
CA SER A 331 7.70 49.27 -30.41
C SER A 331 9.09 49.91 -30.37
N MET A 332 9.69 50.06 -31.55
CA MET A 332 10.97 50.75 -31.76
C MET A 332 10.87 51.58 -33.04
N THR A 333 11.46 52.77 -33.03
CA THR A 333 11.55 53.63 -34.22
C THR A 333 12.90 53.42 -34.90
N ILE A 334 12.90 53.12 -36.19
CA ILE A 334 14.09 52.97 -37.03
C ILE A 334 13.91 53.88 -38.24
N GLY A 335 14.75 54.91 -38.36
CA GLY A 335 14.57 55.99 -39.33
C GLY A 335 13.22 56.66 -39.12
N ASP A 336 12.41 56.74 -40.17
CA ASP A 336 11.07 57.35 -40.11
C ASP A 336 9.94 56.35 -39.78
N SER A 337 10.27 55.08 -39.51
CA SER A 337 9.29 54.00 -39.34
C SER A 337 9.26 53.46 -37.92
N THR A 338 8.07 53.38 -37.32
CA THR A 338 7.85 52.63 -36.07
C THR A 338 7.48 51.19 -36.38
N ILE A 339 8.21 50.25 -35.77
CA ILE A 339 7.99 48.82 -35.92
C ILE A 339 7.71 48.18 -34.56
N GLU A 340 6.92 47.10 -34.56
CA GLU A 340 6.74 46.25 -33.39
C GLU A 340 8.06 45.54 -33.06
N TYR A 341 8.41 45.54 -31.77
CA TYR A 341 9.62 44.94 -31.25
C TYR A 341 9.32 43.59 -30.60
N ASN A 342 9.96 42.54 -31.10
CA ASN A 342 9.87 41.21 -30.51
C ASN A 342 11.06 40.95 -29.57
N GLU A 343 10.76 40.56 -28.32
CA GLU A 343 11.77 40.31 -27.27
C GLU A 343 12.71 39.13 -27.58
N THR A 344 12.30 38.20 -28.45
CA THR A 344 13.16 37.07 -28.87
C THR A 344 14.25 37.50 -29.84
N PHE A 345 14.18 38.72 -30.39
CA PHE A 345 15.17 39.24 -31.31
C PHE A 345 16.58 39.25 -30.68
N ARG A 346 17.58 38.89 -31.49
CA ARG A 346 19.01 38.93 -31.14
C ARG A 346 19.79 39.54 -32.28
N LEU A 347 20.69 40.47 -31.96
CA LEU A 347 21.60 41.08 -32.92
C LEU A 347 23.04 40.70 -32.58
N TYR A 348 23.75 40.20 -33.57
CA TYR A 348 25.17 39.91 -33.54
C TYR A 348 25.89 40.79 -34.55
N ILE A 349 27.02 41.36 -34.18
CA ILE A 349 27.75 42.32 -35.02
C ILE A 349 29.19 41.85 -35.16
N THR A 350 29.68 41.72 -36.38
CA THR A 350 31.07 41.30 -36.64
C THR A 350 31.79 42.30 -37.53
N THR A 351 33.06 42.56 -37.24
CA THR A 351 33.96 43.33 -38.09
C THR A 351 35.21 42.53 -38.41
N LYS A 352 35.72 42.67 -39.64
CA LYS A 352 37.01 42.11 -40.05
C LYS A 352 38.18 43.06 -39.80
N LEU A 353 37.90 44.30 -39.40
CA LEU A 353 38.93 45.28 -39.07
C LEU A 353 39.65 44.80 -37.80
N PRO A 354 40.99 44.60 -37.83
CA PRO A 354 41.71 44.05 -36.67
C PRO A 354 41.82 45.05 -35.51
N ARG A 355 41.73 46.36 -35.79
CA ARG A 355 41.80 47.45 -34.83
C ARG A 355 40.88 48.60 -35.26
N PRO A 356 39.56 48.42 -35.17
CA PRO A 356 38.62 49.48 -35.54
C PRO A 356 38.71 50.62 -34.52
N HIS A 357 38.62 51.86 -35.01
CA HIS A 357 38.53 53.05 -34.17
C HIS A 357 37.09 53.58 -34.14
N TYR A 358 36.40 53.34 -33.02
CA TYR A 358 35.05 53.85 -32.78
C TYR A 358 35.09 55.11 -31.91
N THR A 359 34.14 56.02 -32.16
CA THR A 359 34.00 57.22 -31.32
C THR A 359 33.46 56.85 -29.92
N PRO A 360 33.66 57.71 -28.90
CA PRO A 360 33.12 57.47 -27.57
C PRO A 360 31.59 57.36 -27.53
N GLU A 361 30.89 58.00 -28.46
CA GLU A 361 29.42 57.90 -28.57
C GLU A 361 28.97 56.52 -29.04
N THR A 362 29.80 55.85 -29.85
CA THR A 362 29.59 54.49 -30.36
C THR A 362 30.11 53.40 -29.41
N SER A 363 30.99 53.74 -28.45
CA SER A 363 31.75 52.78 -27.62
C SER A 363 31.08 52.35 -26.31
#